data_AF-A0A1W9PBS6-F1
#
_entry.id   AF-A0A1W9PBS6-F1
#
_cell.length_a   1.000
_cell.length_b   1.000
_cell.length_c   1.000
_cell.angle_alpha   90.00
_cell.angle_beta   90.00
_cell.angle_gamma   90.00
#
_symmetry.space_group_name_H-M   'P 1'
#
loop_
_entity.id
_entity.type
_entity.pdbx_description
1 polymer ?
#
loop_
_entity_poly.entity_id
_entity_poly.type
_entity_poly.pdbx_seq_one_letter_code
_entity_poly.pdbx_strand_id
1 'polypeptide(L)'
;MLFSAVDHEQKLRDEFLKYPAEDYKDPEKDAYTDKFMLVCGMYFAASISYYYMALEGFVNLIYHAFLRDEFSDRELNLEQRLDLEQKIRLMPRLCCGFKNRHIDRKSDIFKNFKRLKNYRNKIFHSKIEDALKRMTFYENSFFYTCDMEKNQEHRFPSRKINLKIEDVLTVKSIVDKIVKEILSIMKEESRILTDQFIMKTVNVPFWKKETGKIALGNP
;
A
#
# COMPACT_ATOMS: atom_id res chain seq x y z
N MET A 1 -13.04 0.00 0.61
CA MET A 1 -12.23 0.95 1.39
C MET A 1 -12.04 2.29 0.70
N LEU A 2 -11.48 2.36 -0.52
CA LEU A 2 -11.29 3.65 -1.22
C LEU A 2 -12.60 4.44 -1.42
N PHE A 3 -13.67 3.81 -1.92
CA PHE A 3 -14.98 4.48 -2.06
C PHE A 3 -15.54 5.01 -0.74
N SER A 4 -15.32 4.29 0.37
CA SER A 4 -15.72 4.75 1.70
C SER A 4 -14.87 5.93 2.17
N ALA A 5 -13.57 5.95 1.84
CA ALA A 5 -12.70 7.09 2.13
C ALA A 5 -13.08 8.33 1.31
N VAL A 6 -13.45 8.15 0.03
CA VAL A 6 -13.93 9.25 -0.85
C VAL A 6 -15.28 9.78 -0.40
N ASP A 7 -16.23 8.90 -0.08
CA ASP A 7 -17.56 9.29 0.43
C ASP A 7 -17.44 10.02 1.78
N HIS A 8 -16.52 9.59 2.66
CA HIS A 8 -16.24 10.31 3.89
C HIS A 8 -15.56 11.65 3.61
N GLU A 9 -14.57 11.73 2.70
CA GLU A 9 -13.96 13.01 2.30
C GLU A 9 -15.01 14.01 1.79
N GLN A 10 -15.96 13.55 0.97
CA GLN A 10 -17.01 14.41 0.42
C GLN A 10 -17.95 14.93 1.51
N LYS A 11 -18.48 14.04 2.37
CA LYS A 11 -19.33 14.42 3.52
C LYS A 11 -18.64 15.43 4.43
N LEU A 12 -17.36 15.18 4.66
CA LEU A 12 -16.49 16.03 5.46
C LEU A 12 -16.30 17.40 4.77
N ARG A 13 -15.99 17.45 3.46
CA ARG A 13 -15.88 18.72 2.71
C ARG A 13 -17.19 19.53 2.73
N ASP A 14 -18.33 18.86 2.57
CA ASP A 14 -19.64 19.50 2.59
C ASP A 14 -19.96 20.09 3.96
N GLU A 15 -19.47 19.48 5.04
CA GLU A 15 -19.58 19.99 6.40
C GLU A 15 -18.67 21.22 6.64
N PHE A 16 -17.49 21.23 6.04
CA PHE A 16 -16.55 22.36 6.09
C PHE A 16 -17.09 23.61 5.36
N LEU A 17 -17.75 23.41 4.21
CA LEU A 17 -18.33 24.50 3.41
C LEU A 17 -19.53 25.21 4.08
N LYS A 18 -20.04 24.69 5.21
CA LYS A 18 -21.11 25.34 5.98
C LYS A 18 -20.65 26.60 6.72
N TYR A 19 -19.34 26.80 6.90
CA TYR A 19 -18.80 27.93 7.63
C TYR A 19 -18.37 29.05 6.67
N PRO A 20 -18.94 30.27 6.77
CA PRO A 20 -18.56 31.39 5.91
C PRO A 20 -17.09 31.77 6.09
N ALA A 21 -16.48 32.29 5.03
CA ALA A 21 -15.06 32.64 4.98
C ALA A 21 -14.70 33.89 5.81
N GLU A 22 -15.67 34.57 6.40
CA GLU A 22 -15.50 35.86 7.08
C GLU A 22 -15.18 35.71 8.58
N ASP A 23 -15.49 34.56 9.19
CA ASP A 23 -15.28 34.28 10.62
C ASP A 23 -14.03 33.41 10.89
N TYR A 24 -12.83 33.90 10.58
CA TYR A 24 -11.56 33.14 10.74
C TYR A 24 -10.73 33.49 11.99
N LYS A 25 -11.31 34.20 12.96
CA LYS A 25 -10.67 34.47 14.26
C LYS A 25 -11.24 33.62 15.40
N ASP A 26 -12.03 32.60 15.08
CA ASP A 26 -12.61 31.70 16.06
C ASP A 26 -11.65 30.52 16.34
N PRO A 27 -11.05 30.43 17.55
CA PRO A 27 -10.17 29.32 17.92
C PRO A 27 -10.84 27.95 17.82
N GLU A 28 -12.18 27.88 17.93
CA GLU A 28 -12.94 26.65 17.81
C GLU A 28 -12.97 26.14 16.36
N LYS A 29 -13.02 27.06 15.38
CA LYS A 29 -12.98 26.76 13.94
C LYS A 29 -11.60 26.30 13.47
N ASP A 30 -10.53 26.90 13.99
CA ASP A 30 -9.16 26.46 13.73
C ASP A 30 -8.93 25.04 14.30
N ALA A 31 -9.35 24.80 15.54
CA ALA A 31 -9.29 23.47 16.15
C ALA A 31 -10.13 22.43 15.38
N TYR A 32 -11.30 22.82 14.87
CA TYR A 32 -12.15 21.97 14.03
C TYR A 32 -11.48 21.62 12.70
N THR A 33 -10.86 22.60 12.04
CA THR A 33 -10.15 22.45 10.76
C THR A 33 -8.93 21.54 10.90
N ASP A 34 -8.16 21.69 11.97
CA ASP A 34 -7.01 20.84 12.26
C ASP A 34 -7.44 19.39 12.53
N LYS A 35 -8.49 19.22 13.34
CA LYS A 35 -9.07 17.90 13.62
C LYS A 35 -9.57 17.24 12.33
N PHE A 36 -10.19 18.01 11.45
CA PHE A 36 -10.73 17.56 10.17
C PHE A 36 -9.64 17.06 9.20
N MET A 37 -8.61 17.88 8.97
CA MET A 37 -7.51 17.54 8.08
C MET A 37 -6.73 16.32 8.58
N LEU A 38 -6.65 16.15 9.90
CA LEU A 38 -6.10 14.97 10.54
C LEU A 38 -6.92 13.72 10.24
N VAL A 39 -8.25 13.78 10.36
CA VAL A 39 -9.15 12.65 10.09
C VAL A 39 -9.05 12.21 8.63
N CYS A 40 -9.13 13.13 7.66
CA CYS A 40 -8.97 12.81 6.24
C CYS A 40 -7.61 12.16 5.96
N GLY A 41 -6.53 12.75 6.50
CA GLY A 41 -5.19 12.19 6.39
C GLY A 41 -5.06 10.78 6.98
N MET A 42 -5.76 10.49 8.08
CA MET A 42 -5.79 9.14 8.67
C MET A 42 -6.54 8.13 7.80
N TYR A 43 -7.64 8.51 7.15
CA TYR A 43 -8.35 7.62 6.21
C TYR A 43 -7.50 7.24 5.00
N PHE A 44 -6.77 8.20 4.42
CA PHE A 44 -5.85 7.91 3.32
C PHE A 44 -4.67 7.08 3.79
N ALA A 45 -4.08 7.36 4.96
CA ALA A 45 -3.03 6.53 5.54
C ALA A 45 -3.50 5.08 5.81
N ALA A 46 -4.74 4.90 6.28
CA ALA A 46 -5.33 3.58 6.48
C ALA A 46 -5.53 2.85 5.14
N SER A 47 -6.03 3.55 4.12
CA SER A 47 -6.19 3.00 2.77
C SER A 47 -4.86 2.58 2.15
N ILE A 48 -3.81 3.40 2.30
CA ILE A 48 -2.45 3.07 1.89
C ILE A 48 -1.96 1.83 2.64
N SER A 49 -2.11 1.79 3.95
CA SER A 49 -1.72 0.64 4.78
C SER A 49 -2.42 -0.64 4.32
N TYR A 50 -3.70 -0.54 3.95
CA TYR A 50 -4.46 -1.66 3.41
C TYR A 50 -3.85 -2.22 2.13
N TYR A 51 -3.40 -1.37 1.20
CA TYR A 51 -2.72 -1.84 -0.01
C TYR A 51 -1.38 -2.54 0.29
N TYR A 52 -0.63 -2.10 1.30
CA TYR A 52 0.56 -2.82 1.78
C TYR A 52 0.21 -4.20 2.31
N MET A 53 -0.77 -4.27 3.21
CA MET A 53 -1.22 -5.53 3.81
C MET A 53 -1.77 -6.48 2.74
N ALA A 54 -2.47 -5.96 1.73
CA ALA A 54 -2.98 -6.76 0.61
C ALA A 54 -1.84 -7.33 -0.24
N LEU A 55 -0.80 -6.55 -0.55
CA LEU A 55 0.38 -7.05 -1.26
C LEU A 55 1.11 -8.13 -0.45
N GLU A 56 1.31 -7.89 0.84
CA GLU A 56 1.95 -8.86 1.73
C GLU A 56 1.13 -10.16 1.84
N GLY A 57 -0.18 -10.05 2.04
CA GLY A 57 -1.11 -11.18 2.05
C GLY A 57 -1.05 -11.97 0.75
N PHE A 58 -1.11 -11.29 -0.39
CA PHE A 58 -0.97 -11.92 -1.71
C PHE A 58 0.34 -12.71 -1.86
N VAL A 59 1.47 -12.09 -1.49
CA VAL A 59 2.78 -12.75 -1.54
C VAL A 59 2.84 -13.96 -0.61
N ASN A 60 2.27 -13.86 0.60
CA ASN A 60 2.21 -14.97 1.55
C ASN A 60 1.36 -16.13 1.02
N LEU A 61 0.23 -15.83 0.37
CA LEU A 61 -0.61 -16.87 -0.26
C LEU A 61 0.12 -17.60 -1.39
N ILE A 62 0.93 -16.90 -2.19
CA ILE A 62 1.77 -17.54 -3.21
C ILE A 62 2.77 -18.49 -2.57
N TYR A 63 3.44 -18.05 -1.49
CA TYR A 63 4.36 -18.91 -0.75
C TYR A 63 3.63 -20.16 -0.23
N HIS A 64 2.53 -19.98 0.51
CA HIS A 64 1.75 -21.10 1.02
C HIS A 64 1.28 -22.07 -0.08
N ALA A 65 0.87 -21.56 -1.25
CA ALA A 65 0.34 -22.38 -2.34
C ALA A 65 1.43 -23.10 -3.15
N PHE A 66 2.59 -22.47 -3.34
CA PHE A 66 3.57 -22.90 -4.34
C PHE A 66 4.98 -23.13 -3.80
N LEU A 67 5.23 -23.02 -2.49
CA LEU A 67 6.53 -23.34 -1.90
C LEU A 67 6.95 -24.77 -2.26
N ARG A 68 8.21 -24.95 -2.65
CA ARG A 68 8.75 -26.29 -2.96
C ARG A 68 8.83 -27.12 -1.68
N ASP A 69 8.69 -28.43 -1.84
CA ASP A 69 8.68 -29.37 -0.72
C ASP A 69 10.01 -29.35 0.06
N GLU A 70 11.13 -29.16 -0.65
CA GLU A 70 12.49 -28.98 -0.10
C GLU A 70 12.60 -27.82 0.92
N PHE A 71 11.68 -26.86 0.86
CA PHE A 71 11.65 -25.66 1.69
C PHE A 71 10.45 -25.60 2.62
N SER A 72 9.58 -26.62 2.58
CA SER A 72 8.35 -26.69 3.38
C SER A 72 8.58 -27.26 4.79
N ASP A 73 9.84 -27.54 5.14
CA ASP A 73 10.19 -28.04 6.46
C ASP A 73 9.86 -27.01 7.55
N ARG A 74 9.18 -27.48 8.61
CA ARG A 74 8.68 -26.64 9.70
C ARG A 74 9.79 -25.98 10.50
N GLU A 75 10.98 -26.58 10.51
CA GLU A 75 12.15 -26.01 11.20
C GLU A 75 12.70 -24.77 10.50
N LEU A 76 12.61 -24.70 9.16
CA LEU A 76 13.10 -23.55 8.39
C LEU A 76 12.15 -22.36 8.46
N ASN A 77 10.83 -22.61 8.50
CA ASN A 77 9.75 -21.62 8.67
C ASN A 77 9.96 -20.34 7.83
N LEU A 78 10.35 -20.52 6.57
CA LEU A 78 10.75 -19.42 5.68
C LEU A 78 9.62 -18.41 5.43
N GLU A 79 8.37 -18.86 5.50
CA GLU A 79 7.18 -18.02 5.38
C GLU A 79 7.11 -16.96 6.49
N GLN A 80 7.57 -17.26 7.70
CA GLN A 80 7.56 -16.30 8.81
C GLN A 80 8.86 -15.51 8.92
N ARG A 81 9.99 -16.08 8.48
CA ARG A 81 11.32 -15.47 8.66
C ARG A 81 11.68 -14.46 7.58
N LEU A 82 11.19 -14.64 6.36
CA LEU A 82 11.50 -13.75 5.25
C LEU A 82 10.60 -12.52 5.28
N ASP A 83 11.23 -11.34 5.18
CA ASP A 83 10.48 -10.10 4.95
C ASP A 83 9.88 -10.06 3.54
N LEU A 84 8.98 -9.11 3.29
CA LEU A 84 8.29 -8.99 2.00
C LEU A 84 9.26 -8.78 0.82
N GLU A 85 10.35 -8.05 1.02
CA GLU A 85 11.36 -7.81 -0.03
C GLU A 85 12.06 -9.11 -0.41
N GLN A 86 12.49 -9.87 0.61
CA GLN A 86 13.13 -11.16 0.46
C GLN A 86 12.17 -12.17 -0.17
N LYS A 87 10.90 -12.16 0.23
CA LYS A 87 9.87 -13.02 -0.37
C LYS A 87 9.73 -12.74 -1.86
N ILE A 88 9.46 -11.50 -2.25
CA ILE A 88 9.35 -11.14 -3.67
C ILE A 88 10.62 -11.54 -4.44
N ARG A 89 11.80 -11.34 -3.84
CA ARG A 89 13.08 -11.65 -4.47
C ARG A 89 13.32 -13.14 -4.69
N LEU A 90 13.00 -13.95 -3.69
CA LEU A 90 13.34 -15.37 -3.66
C LEU A 90 12.20 -16.24 -4.19
N MET A 91 11.00 -15.69 -4.36
CA MET A 91 9.79 -16.39 -4.77
C MET A 91 10.01 -17.28 -6.00
N PRO A 92 10.65 -16.86 -7.10
CA PRO A 92 10.78 -17.74 -8.27
C PRO A 92 11.78 -18.88 -8.10
N ARG A 93 12.67 -18.78 -7.10
CA ARG A 93 13.58 -19.86 -6.71
C ARG A 93 12.92 -20.82 -5.74
N LEU A 94 12.21 -20.29 -4.74
CA LEU A 94 11.65 -21.07 -3.64
C LEU A 94 10.31 -21.71 -4.00
N CYS A 95 9.55 -21.13 -4.93
CA CYS A 95 8.26 -21.65 -5.36
C CYS A 95 8.36 -22.46 -6.67
N CYS A 96 7.50 -23.47 -6.82
CA CYS A 96 7.44 -24.33 -8.01
C CYS A 96 6.62 -23.72 -9.16
N GLY A 97 5.83 -22.67 -8.88
CA GLY A 97 4.90 -22.02 -9.81
C GLY A 97 5.48 -20.97 -10.76
N PHE A 98 6.81 -20.85 -10.87
CA PHE A 98 7.49 -19.80 -11.64
C PHE A 98 8.31 -20.36 -12.80
N LYS A 99 8.35 -19.62 -13.92
CA LYS A 99 9.06 -19.99 -15.15
C LYS A 99 10.58 -19.88 -15.00
N ASN A 100 11.05 -18.76 -14.44
CA ASN A 100 12.46 -18.43 -14.29
C ASN A 100 12.88 -18.53 -12.83
N ARG A 101 14.07 -19.08 -12.53
CA ARG A 101 14.57 -19.20 -11.15
C ARG A 101 15.14 -17.88 -10.58
N HIS A 102 15.17 -16.81 -11.36
CA HIS A 102 15.78 -15.54 -10.96
C HIS A 102 14.99 -14.34 -11.49
N ILE A 103 14.75 -13.37 -10.62
CA ILE A 103 14.29 -12.02 -11.00
C ILE A 103 15.54 -11.13 -11.04
N ASP A 104 15.85 -10.52 -12.17
CA ASP A 104 16.92 -9.53 -12.24
C ASP A 104 16.65 -8.39 -11.24
N ARG A 105 17.67 -7.93 -10.51
CA ARG A 105 17.59 -6.78 -9.61
C ARG A 105 17.19 -5.49 -10.33
N LYS A 106 17.40 -5.42 -11.64
CA LYS A 106 16.96 -4.31 -12.50
C LYS A 106 15.53 -4.45 -13.02
N SER A 107 14.82 -5.53 -12.66
CA SER A 107 13.42 -5.72 -13.04
C SER A 107 12.54 -4.62 -12.48
N ASP A 108 11.43 -4.38 -13.17
CA ASP A 108 10.47 -3.36 -12.74
C ASP A 108 9.80 -3.72 -11.41
N ILE A 109 9.74 -5.02 -11.06
CA ILE A 109 9.25 -5.51 -9.75
C ILE A 109 10.03 -4.85 -8.62
N PHE A 110 11.37 -4.87 -8.69
CA PHE A 110 12.19 -4.29 -7.63
C PHE A 110 12.18 -2.77 -7.65
N LYS A 111 12.12 -2.13 -8.83
CA LYS A 111 12.01 -0.67 -8.91
C LYS A 111 10.71 -0.20 -8.27
N ASN A 112 9.61 -0.87 -8.59
CA ASN A 112 8.27 -0.58 -8.05
C ASN A 112 8.22 -0.88 -6.55
N PHE A 113 8.74 -2.02 -6.10
CA PHE A 113 8.81 -2.35 -4.68
C PHE A 113 9.68 -1.37 -3.89
N LYS A 114 10.84 -0.94 -4.42
CA LYS A 114 11.69 0.05 -3.77
C LYS A 114 11.00 1.41 -3.66
N ARG A 115 10.28 1.84 -4.71
CA ARG A 115 9.44 3.05 -4.68
C ARG A 115 8.39 2.96 -3.58
N LEU A 116 7.72 1.81 -3.49
CA LEU A 116 6.73 1.52 -2.45
C LEU A 116 7.36 1.56 -1.05
N LYS A 117 8.44 0.81 -0.79
CA LYS A 117 9.16 0.82 0.50
C LYS A 117 9.58 2.23 0.94
N ASN A 118 10.13 3.02 0.02
CA ASN A 118 10.52 4.40 0.31
C ASN A 118 9.30 5.27 0.66
N TYR A 119 8.17 5.06 0.00
CA TYR A 119 6.92 5.75 0.29
C TYR A 119 6.39 5.41 1.69
N ARG A 120 6.34 4.11 2.05
CA ARG A 120 6.02 3.67 3.42
C ARG A 120 6.91 4.41 4.42
N ASN A 121 8.22 4.35 4.23
CA ASN A 121 9.15 4.92 5.18
C ASN A 121 8.93 6.43 5.38
N LYS A 122 8.64 7.16 4.31
CA LYS A 122 8.32 8.60 4.39
C LYS A 122 7.04 8.88 5.18
N ILE A 123 5.96 8.11 4.97
CA ILE A 123 4.68 8.35 5.66
C ILE A 123 4.72 7.95 7.14
N PHE A 124 5.42 6.86 7.46
CA PHE A 124 5.38 6.27 8.80
C PHE A 124 6.54 6.72 9.69
N HIS A 125 7.64 7.26 9.12
CA HIS A 125 8.83 7.66 9.88
C HIS A 125 9.24 9.14 9.72
N SER A 126 8.43 9.99 9.08
CA SER A 126 8.66 11.45 9.04
C SER A 126 8.41 12.10 10.41
N LYS A 127 9.38 12.00 11.33
CA LYS A 127 9.27 12.60 12.66
C LYS A 127 10.01 13.93 12.87
N ILE A 128 10.89 14.39 11.96
CA ILE A 128 11.77 15.53 12.27
C ILE A 128 11.98 16.54 11.11
N GLU A 129 12.06 16.12 9.83
CA GLU A 129 12.26 17.05 8.70
C GLU A 129 11.05 17.95 8.35
N ASP A 130 9.90 17.70 8.97
CA ASP A 130 8.61 18.22 8.51
C ASP A 130 8.20 19.54 9.16
N ALA A 131 8.86 19.98 10.22
CA ALA A 131 8.57 21.28 10.86
C ALA A 131 8.95 22.49 9.99
N LEU A 132 9.72 22.29 8.91
CA LEU A 132 10.33 23.36 8.11
C LEU A 132 9.71 23.54 6.71
N LYS A 133 8.68 22.76 6.32
CA LYS A 133 8.20 22.68 4.91
C LYS A 133 6.92 23.47 4.60
N ARG A 134 6.24 24.02 5.61
CA ARG A 134 5.08 24.89 5.41
C ARG A 134 5.26 26.16 6.19
N MET A 135 5.25 27.27 5.47
CA MET A 135 5.11 28.59 6.05
C MET A 135 3.66 29.01 5.80
N THR A 136 2.88 29.07 6.88
CA THR A 136 1.54 29.67 6.85
C THR A 136 1.65 31.06 7.42
N PHE A 137 1.25 32.05 6.63
CA PHE A 137 1.18 33.44 7.10
C PHE A 137 -0.04 34.13 6.53
N TYR A 138 -0.50 35.15 7.24
CA TYR A 138 -1.64 35.97 6.87
C TYR A 138 -1.14 37.31 6.35
N GLU A 139 -1.69 37.74 5.21
CA GLU A 139 -1.45 39.07 4.68
C GLU A 139 -2.78 39.61 4.11
N ASN A 140 -3.20 40.80 4.53
CA ASN A 140 -4.43 41.46 4.06
C ASN A 140 -5.70 40.60 4.10
N SER A 141 -5.91 39.83 5.17
CA SER A 141 -7.06 38.92 5.35
C SER A 141 -7.10 37.71 4.39
N PHE A 142 -6.04 37.50 3.60
CA PHE A 142 -5.86 36.29 2.82
C PHE A 142 -4.96 35.32 3.56
N PHE A 143 -5.36 34.04 3.58
CA PHE A 143 -4.58 32.97 4.14
C PHE A 143 -3.63 32.42 3.08
N TYR A 144 -2.33 32.61 3.29
CA TYR A 144 -1.30 32.09 2.39
C TYR A 144 -0.72 30.82 2.98
N THR A 145 -0.97 29.70 2.31
CA THR A 145 -0.22 28.47 2.51
C THR A 145 0.91 28.42 1.51
N CYS A 146 2.13 28.74 1.95
CA CYS A 146 3.31 28.53 1.14
C CYS A 146 3.74 27.06 1.29
N ASP A 147 3.37 26.26 0.29
CA ASP A 147 3.79 24.88 0.20
C ASP A 147 5.17 24.81 -0.44
N MET A 148 6.21 24.69 0.38
CA MET A 148 7.58 24.61 -0.10
C MET A 148 7.84 23.30 -0.89
N GLU A 149 6.88 22.36 -0.93
CA GLU A 149 6.93 21.15 -1.76
C GLU A 149 6.51 21.38 -3.23
N LYS A 150 5.82 22.49 -3.57
CA LYS A 150 5.34 22.74 -4.95
C LYS A 150 6.46 22.85 -6.01
N ASN A 151 7.71 22.98 -5.59
CA ASN A 151 8.89 23.04 -6.47
C ASN A 151 9.68 21.73 -6.56
N GLN A 152 9.16 20.60 -6.03
CA GLN A 152 9.86 19.31 -6.11
C GLN A 152 8.99 18.27 -6.83
N GLU A 153 9.16 18.19 -8.14
CA GLU A 153 8.58 17.13 -8.94
C GLU A 153 8.89 15.74 -8.31
N HIS A 154 7.86 14.90 -8.26
CA HIS A 154 7.96 13.47 -7.89
C HIS A 154 8.21 13.13 -6.42
N ARG A 155 7.82 13.99 -5.46
CA ARG A 155 7.84 13.64 -4.05
C ARG A 155 6.44 13.46 -3.47
N PHE A 156 6.32 12.40 -2.68
CA PHE A 156 5.15 12.05 -1.92
C PHE A 156 5.05 12.87 -0.63
N PRO A 157 3.82 13.16 -0.15
CA PRO A 157 3.62 13.96 1.04
C PRO A 157 4.18 13.27 2.27
N SER A 158 4.82 14.09 3.09
CA SER A 158 5.57 13.67 4.27
C SER A 158 4.69 13.53 5.52
N ARG A 159 3.63 14.33 5.64
CA ARG A 159 2.66 14.27 6.75
C ARG A 159 1.36 13.60 6.34
N LYS A 160 0.77 12.82 7.25
CA LYS A 160 -0.54 12.16 7.04
C LYS A 160 -1.65 13.15 6.66
N ILE A 161 -1.68 14.33 7.31
CA ILE A 161 -2.63 15.43 7.01
C ILE A 161 -2.57 15.95 5.56
N ASN A 162 -1.48 15.66 4.84
CA ASN A 162 -1.25 16.12 3.47
C ASN A 162 -1.53 15.03 2.44
N LEU A 163 -1.91 13.83 2.89
CA LEU A 163 -2.29 12.76 1.99
C LEU A 163 -3.56 13.15 1.26
N LYS A 164 -3.57 12.84 -0.03
CA LYS A 164 -4.73 13.03 -0.90
C LYS A 164 -5.11 11.72 -1.55
N ILE A 165 -6.22 11.74 -2.27
CA ILE A 165 -6.66 10.58 -3.04
C ILE A 165 -5.62 10.16 -4.09
N GLU A 166 -4.90 11.10 -4.70
CA GLU A 166 -3.88 10.80 -5.72
C GLU A 166 -2.73 9.95 -5.17
N ASP A 167 -2.41 10.14 -3.90
CA ASP A 167 -1.40 9.34 -3.20
C ASP A 167 -1.85 7.89 -3.03
N VAL A 168 -3.11 7.70 -2.64
CA VAL A 168 -3.72 6.37 -2.52
C VAL A 168 -3.78 5.68 -3.89
N LEU A 169 -4.18 6.41 -4.93
CA LEU A 169 -4.22 5.92 -6.31
C LEU A 169 -2.82 5.56 -6.83
N THR A 170 -1.80 6.34 -6.47
CA THR A 170 -0.42 6.05 -6.84
C THR A 170 0.06 4.76 -6.19
N VAL A 171 -0.18 4.58 -4.88
CA VAL A 171 0.14 3.33 -4.17
C VAL A 171 -0.58 2.15 -4.78
N LYS A 172 -1.89 2.27 -5.01
CA LYS A 172 -2.69 1.24 -5.67
C LYS A 172 -2.06 0.86 -7.01
N SER A 173 -1.73 1.84 -7.84
CA SER A 173 -1.10 1.61 -9.15
C SER A 173 0.23 0.86 -9.03
N ILE A 174 1.06 1.21 -8.04
CA ILE A 174 2.33 0.53 -7.80
C ILE A 174 2.10 -0.92 -7.35
N VAL A 175 1.17 -1.16 -6.42
CA VAL A 175 0.80 -2.51 -5.96
C VAL A 175 0.26 -3.36 -7.11
N ASP A 176 -0.68 -2.82 -7.89
CA ASP A 176 -1.25 -3.51 -9.06
C ASP A 176 -0.18 -3.88 -10.08
N LYS A 177 0.81 -3.00 -10.32
CA LYS A 177 1.96 -3.28 -11.19
C LYS A 177 2.80 -4.43 -10.65
N ILE A 178 3.13 -4.42 -9.36
CA ILE A 178 3.89 -5.51 -8.73
C ILE A 178 3.14 -6.84 -8.85
N VAL A 179 1.84 -6.87 -8.55
CA VAL A 179 1.02 -8.08 -8.69
C VAL A 179 1.01 -8.57 -10.14
N LYS A 180 0.77 -7.68 -11.10
CA LYS A 180 0.73 -8.03 -12.53
C LYS A 180 2.06 -8.58 -13.03
N GLU A 181 3.17 -8.02 -12.57
CA GLU A 181 4.52 -8.48 -12.89
C GLU A 181 4.83 -9.84 -12.23
N ILE A 182 4.38 -10.09 -11.00
CA ILE A 182 4.50 -11.42 -10.38
C ILE A 182 3.72 -12.46 -11.22
N LEU A 183 2.47 -12.16 -11.60
CA LEU A 183 1.65 -13.07 -12.41
C LEU A 183 2.25 -13.35 -13.79
N SER A 184 2.95 -12.39 -14.39
CA SER A 184 3.53 -12.55 -15.74
C SER A 184 4.71 -13.53 -15.76
N ILE A 185 5.45 -13.65 -14.64
CA ILE A 185 6.58 -14.57 -14.50
C ILE A 185 6.18 -15.96 -13.98
N MET A 186 4.91 -16.15 -13.59
CA MET A 186 4.37 -17.45 -13.21
C MET A 186 4.22 -18.38 -14.42
N LYS A 187 4.29 -19.69 -14.16
CA LYS A 187 3.86 -20.72 -15.11
C LYS A 187 2.38 -20.57 -15.38
N GLU A 188 1.94 -20.97 -16.57
CA GLU A 188 0.56 -20.78 -17.00
C GLU A 188 -0.45 -21.45 -16.04
N GLU A 189 -0.19 -22.71 -15.67
CA GLU A 189 -1.03 -23.46 -14.71
C GLU A 189 -1.13 -22.76 -13.35
N SER A 190 -0.01 -22.33 -12.79
CA SER A 190 0.02 -21.63 -11.49
C SER A 190 -0.65 -20.27 -11.56
N ARG A 191 -0.53 -19.57 -12.70
CA ARG A 191 -1.19 -18.29 -12.94
C ARG A 191 -2.71 -18.46 -12.98
N ILE A 192 -3.21 -19.49 -13.67
CA ILE A 192 -4.65 -19.80 -13.73
C ILE A 192 -5.20 -20.08 -12.33
N LEU A 193 -4.50 -20.94 -11.55
CA LEU A 193 -4.91 -21.23 -10.17
C LEU A 193 -4.91 -19.99 -9.28
N THR A 194 -3.89 -19.13 -9.42
CA THR A 194 -3.80 -17.87 -8.66
C THR A 194 -4.94 -16.92 -9.04
N ASP A 195 -5.24 -16.77 -10.33
CA ASP A 195 -6.34 -15.93 -10.79
C ASP A 195 -7.69 -16.44 -10.29
N GLN A 196 -7.90 -17.76 -10.34
CA GLN A 196 -9.15 -18.39 -9.93
C GLN A 196 -9.37 -18.36 -8.41
N PHE A 197 -8.36 -18.71 -7.62
CA PHE A 197 -8.52 -19.01 -6.19
C PHE A 197 -7.87 -17.98 -5.25
N ILE A 198 -7.06 -17.05 -5.74
CA ILE A 198 -6.47 -15.98 -4.92
C ILE A 198 -7.04 -14.62 -5.32
N MET A 199 -7.17 -14.34 -6.62
CA MET A 199 -7.57 -13.01 -7.09
C MET A 199 -9.08 -12.78 -7.09
N LYS A 200 -9.88 -13.83 -7.32
CA LYS A 200 -11.34 -13.72 -7.55
C LYS A 200 -12.22 -14.20 -6.39
N THR A 201 -11.63 -14.81 -5.37
CA THR A 201 -12.37 -15.41 -4.26
C THR A 201 -12.10 -14.66 -2.95
N VAL A 202 -13.15 -14.46 -2.16
CA VAL A 202 -13.05 -13.88 -0.81
C VAL A 202 -12.40 -14.86 0.17
N ASN A 203 -12.74 -16.14 0.02
CA ASN A 203 -12.16 -17.23 0.80
C ASN A 203 -11.24 -18.04 -0.12
N VAL A 204 -9.95 -18.06 0.18
CA VAL A 204 -8.95 -18.82 -0.59
C VAL A 204 -9.02 -20.28 -0.14
N PRO A 205 -9.46 -21.22 -1.00
CA PRO A 205 -9.61 -22.61 -0.61
C PRO A 205 -8.24 -23.30 -0.60
N PHE A 206 -7.89 -23.86 0.55
CA PHE A 206 -6.73 -24.71 0.73
C PHE A 206 -7.18 -26.06 1.26
N TRP A 207 -6.60 -27.14 0.75
CA TRP A 207 -6.82 -28.49 1.28
C TRP A 207 -5.50 -29.21 1.46
N LYS A 208 -5.52 -30.22 2.34
CA LYS A 208 -4.34 -31.01 2.68
C LYS A 208 -4.37 -32.32 1.92
N LYS A 209 -3.38 -32.55 1.06
CA LYS A 209 -3.14 -33.83 0.40
C LYS A 209 -2.86 -34.91 1.43
N GLU A 210 -3.03 -36.17 1.03
CA GLU A 210 -2.68 -37.35 1.85
C GLU A 210 -1.21 -37.32 2.32
N THR A 211 -0.34 -36.70 1.52
CA THR A 211 1.07 -36.45 1.86
C THR A 211 1.29 -35.40 2.96
N GLY A 212 0.22 -34.81 3.48
CA GLY A 212 0.24 -33.70 4.43
C GLY A 212 0.48 -32.32 3.79
N LYS A 213 0.63 -32.27 2.46
CA LYS A 213 0.94 -31.05 1.69
C LYS A 213 -0.30 -30.17 1.48
N ILE A 214 -0.15 -28.86 1.62
CA ILE A 214 -1.21 -27.90 1.30
C ILE A 214 -1.28 -27.70 -0.21
N ALA A 215 -2.49 -27.74 -0.77
CA ALA A 215 -2.76 -27.47 -2.18
C ALA A 215 -3.85 -26.40 -2.29
N LEU A 216 -3.71 -25.55 -3.31
CA LEU A 216 -4.66 -24.50 -3.63
C LEU A 216 -5.80 -25.07 -4.49
N GLY A 217 -7.04 -24.74 -4.13
CA GLY A 217 -8.24 -25.18 -4.85
C GLY A 217 -9.20 -25.99 -3.98
N ASN A 218 -10.19 -26.61 -4.61
CA ASN A 218 -11.09 -27.56 -3.96
C ASN A 218 -10.52 -28.99 -4.11
N PRO A 219 -10.72 -29.87 -3.11
CA PRO A 219 -10.33 -31.28 -3.20
C PRO A 219 -11.07 -32.02 -4.31
#